data_AF-A0A6G0VLY3-F1
#
_entry.id   AF-A0A6G0VLY3-F1
#
_cell.length_a   1.000
_cell.length_b   1.000
_cell.length_c   1.000
_cell.angle_alpha   90.00
_cell.angle_beta   90.00
_cell.angle_gamma   90.00
#
_symmetry.space_group_name_H-M   'P 1'
#
loop_
_entity.id
_entity.type
_entity.pdbx_description
1 polymer ?
#
loop_
_entity_poly.entity_id
_entity_poly.type
_entity_poly.pdbx_seq_one_letter_code
_entity_poly.pdbx_strand_id
1 'polypeptide(L)'
;MPHSDKVDMLFIYWECQKNSRLAAQTYAQRYPDREHPVHSFFYNLERNLRTYGSFSKRVNNLQQRRGDALGEEVEENLLAYVRANPRSSTRHVGRELGISHTTVCKVLKKYKMHPYRPDLIQHLRQGDAPRRLAFVAWLMTSLDENPLILNSILWTDESKFTNNGVINKQNNRYWDDQNPHWTFETNNQTIWGTNVWCGLIGGKFLGPFFYDGTLNGRRYYNFLLNELPMMLDDIPLALRGNIIFQHDGAPAHNAHIVRDYLNAQFQNRWLGTYGPIEWPPRSPDLTPLDFFLWGHLKTIVYADPPINLQNLKDKITATCNRLTDEQITAATNKEFMRRAEACFVHGGEQFEQFIR
;
A
#
# COMPACT_ATOMS: atom_id res chain seq x y z
N MET A 1 -46.94 25.56 -17.38
CA MET A 1 -48.42 25.45 -17.32
C MET A 1 -48.92 24.31 -16.43
N PRO A 2 -49.60 24.63 -15.30
CA PRO A 2 -50.29 23.71 -14.40
C PRO A 2 -51.32 22.79 -15.08
N HIS A 3 -51.65 21.65 -14.47
CA HIS A 3 -52.70 20.76 -14.99
C HIS A 3 -54.11 21.35 -14.89
N SER A 4 -54.40 22.15 -13.87
CA SER A 4 -55.67 22.88 -13.72
C SER A 4 -55.95 23.78 -14.92
N ASP A 5 -54.95 24.56 -15.35
CA ASP A 5 -55.08 25.48 -16.48
C ASP A 5 -55.35 24.73 -17.79
N LYS A 6 -54.73 23.55 -17.98
CA LYS A 6 -54.96 22.70 -19.16
C LYS A 6 -56.37 22.10 -19.18
N VAL A 7 -56.96 21.83 -18.02
CA VAL A 7 -58.34 21.35 -17.90
C VAL A 7 -59.31 22.48 -18.24
N ASP A 8 -59.10 23.69 -17.72
CA ASP A 8 -59.90 24.87 -18.05
C ASP A 8 -59.84 25.20 -19.55
N MET A 9 -58.65 25.09 -20.16
CA MET A 9 -58.47 25.21 -21.61
C MET A 9 -59.28 24.17 -22.38
N LEU A 10 -59.34 22.92 -21.90
CA LEU A 10 -60.12 21.86 -22.54
C LEU A 10 -61.62 22.18 -22.47
N PHE A 11 -62.13 22.65 -21.33
CA PHE A 11 -63.54 23.04 -21.19
C PHE A 11 -63.91 24.17 -22.15
N ILE A 12 -63.10 25.22 -22.23
CA ILE A 12 -63.32 26.33 -23.17
C ILE A 12 -63.23 25.85 -24.62
N TYR A 13 -62.31 24.93 -24.93
CA TYR A 13 -62.24 24.33 -26.26
C TYR A 13 -63.52 23.61 -26.67
N TRP A 14 -64.16 22.91 -25.72
CA TRP A 14 -65.46 22.26 -25.94
C TRP A 14 -66.62 23.25 -26.00
N GLU A 15 -66.63 24.30 -25.15
CA GLU A 15 -67.62 25.39 -25.17
C GLU A 15 -67.61 26.11 -26.53
N CYS A 16 -66.43 26.34 -27.10
CA CYS A 16 -66.23 26.92 -28.43
C CYS A 16 -66.46 25.92 -29.58
N GLN A 17 -67.16 24.81 -29.35
CA GLN A 17 -67.48 23.78 -30.35
C GLN A 17 -66.23 23.25 -31.09
N LYS A 18 -65.11 23.11 -30.36
CA LYS A 18 -63.81 22.66 -30.88
C LYS A 18 -63.14 23.61 -31.89
N ASN A 19 -63.56 24.88 -31.94
CA ASN A 19 -62.83 25.93 -32.65
C ASN A 19 -61.65 26.43 -31.81
N SER A 20 -60.44 26.05 -32.19
CA SER A 20 -59.22 26.32 -31.40
C SER A 20 -58.85 27.79 -31.34
N ARG A 21 -59.14 28.58 -32.39
CA ARG A 21 -58.86 30.03 -32.41
C ARG A 21 -59.81 30.78 -31.52
N LEU A 22 -61.10 30.43 -31.59
CA LEU A 22 -62.12 31.01 -30.70
C LEU A 22 -61.81 30.64 -29.24
N ALA A 23 -61.45 29.39 -28.97
CA ALA A 23 -61.08 28.93 -27.64
C ALA A 23 -59.88 29.69 -27.05
N ALA A 24 -58.85 29.96 -27.85
CA ALA A 24 -57.70 30.74 -27.40
C ALA A 24 -58.07 32.19 -27.04
N GLN A 25 -58.94 32.83 -27.85
CA GLN A 25 -59.44 34.17 -27.56
C GLN A 25 -60.31 34.20 -26.31
N THR A 26 -61.27 33.27 -26.19
CA THR A 26 -62.15 33.14 -25.02
C THR A 26 -61.35 32.83 -23.75
N TYR A 27 -60.31 32.00 -23.84
CA TYR A 27 -59.43 31.71 -22.71
C TYR A 27 -58.65 32.94 -22.26
N ALA A 28 -58.09 33.72 -23.20
CA ALA A 28 -57.38 34.95 -22.89
C ALA A 28 -58.29 36.02 -22.25
N GLN A 29 -59.56 36.09 -22.67
CA GLN A 29 -60.56 36.98 -22.07
C GLN A 29 -60.97 36.54 -20.66
N ARG A 30 -61.18 35.24 -20.44
CA ARG A 30 -61.67 34.70 -19.16
C ARG A 30 -60.59 34.59 -18.10
N TYR A 31 -59.33 34.44 -18.51
CA TYR A 31 -58.17 34.33 -17.62
C TYR A 31 -57.02 35.25 -18.08
N PRO A 32 -57.13 36.58 -17.85
CA PRO A 32 -56.13 37.55 -18.30
C PRO A 32 -54.75 37.37 -17.67
N ASP A 33 -54.69 36.90 -16.42
CA ASP A 33 -53.44 36.77 -15.65
C ASP A 33 -52.71 35.42 -15.87
N ARG A 34 -53.23 34.56 -16.75
CA ARG A 34 -52.64 33.24 -17.04
C ARG A 34 -51.85 33.25 -18.34
N GLU A 35 -50.97 32.26 -18.51
CA GLU A 35 -50.22 32.05 -19.75
C GLU A 35 -51.18 31.75 -20.91
N HIS A 36 -51.09 32.50 -22.02
CA HIS A 36 -51.95 32.35 -23.20
C HIS A 36 -51.25 31.58 -24.33
N PRO A 37 -51.43 30.26 -24.43
CA PRO A 37 -50.80 29.47 -25.47
C PRO A 37 -51.47 29.71 -26.83
N VAL A 38 -50.72 29.43 -27.89
CA VAL A 38 -51.22 29.48 -29.27
C VAL A 38 -52.39 28.52 -29.49
N HIS A 39 -53.32 28.86 -30.38
CA HIS A 39 -54.55 28.10 -30.64
C HIS A 39 -54.34 26.59 -30.88
N SER A 40 -53.25 26.20 -31.54
CA SER A 40 -52.93 24.79 -31.78
C SER A 40 -52.75 23.97 -30.49
N PHE A 41 -52.42 24.61 -29.37
CA PHE A 41 -52.27 23.97 -28.08
C PHE A 41 -53.59 23.35 -27.58
N PHE A 42 -54.72 24.05 -27.74
CA PHE A 42 -56.05 23.58 -27.30
C PHE A 42 -56.45 22.27 -28.00
N TYR A 43 -56.25 22.19 -29.31
CA TYR A 43 -56.44 20.96 -30.07
C TYR A 43 -55.47 19.85 -29.64
N ASN A 44 -54.20 20.19 -29.41
CA ASN A 44 -53.18 19.21 -29.01
C ASN A 44 -53.46 18.62 -27.62
N LEU A 45 -54.06 19.38 -26.69
CA LEU A 45 -54.46 18.86 -25.38
C LEU A 45 -55.50 17.74 -25.50
N GLU A 46 -56.57 17.95 -26.28
CA GLU A 46 -57.58 16.90 -26.52
C GLU A 46 -56.95 15.70 -27.26
N ARG A 47 -56.15 15.96 -28.29
CA ARG A 47 -55.48 14.91 -29.06
C ARG A 47 -54.57 14.06 -28.18
N ASN A 48 -53.76 14.69 -27.32
CA ASN A 48 -52.82 13.99 -26.44
C ASN A 48 -53.55 13.15 -25.39
N LEU A 49 -54.63 13.67 -24.81
CA LEU A 49 -55.47 12.90 -23.88
C LEU A 49 -56.07 11.66 -24.55
N ARG A 50 -56.62 11.82 -25.77
CA ARG A 50 -57.19 10.69 -26.54
C ARG A 50 -56.15 9.67 -26.96
N THR A 51 -54.93 10.11 -27.30
CA THR A 51 -53.89 9.24 -27.86
C THR A 51 -53.02 8.58 -26.80
N TYR A 52 -52.68 9.30 -25.73
CA TYR A 52 -51.67 8.89 -24.74
C TYR A 52 -52.19 8.87 -23.30
N GLY A 53 -53.47 9.19 -23.06
CA GLY A 53 -54.05 9.26 -21.72
C GLY A 53 -53.44 10.36 -20.83
N SER A 54 -52.70 11.32 -21.40
CA SER A 54 -52.06 12.41 -20.67
C SER A 54 -51.91 13.66 -21.54
N PHE A 55 -51.78 14.84 -20.93
CA PHE A 55 -51.68 16.11 -21.66
C PHE A 55 -50.37 16.28 -22.47
N SER A 56 -49.37 15.44 -22.22
CA SER A 56 -48.07 15.49 -22.89
C SER A 56 -47.84 14.23 -23.72
N LYS A 57 -47.17 14.39 -24.87
CA LYS A 57 -46.63 13.24 -25.60
C LYS A 57 -45.62 12.54 -24.68
N ARG A 58 -45.86 11.28 -24.29
CA ARG A 58 -44.80 10.43 -23.73
C ARG A 58 -43.78 10.22 -24.84
N VAL A 59 -42.80 11.11 -24.93
CA VAL A 59 -41.57 10.79 -25.65
C VAL A 59 -40.91 9.72 -24.79
N ASN A 60 -41.16 8.46 -25.12
CA ASN A 60 -40.25 7.41 -24.70
C ASN A 60 -38.88 7.86 -25.22
N ASN A 61 -38.02 8.34 -24.32
CA ASN A 61 -36.59 8.53 -24.55
C ASN A 61 -35.92 7.16 -24.72
N LEU A 62 -36.44 6.36 -25.65
CA LEU A 62 -35.74 5.34 -26.40
C LEU A 62 -35.20 6.01 -27.67
N GLN A 63 -34.52 7.16 -27.52
CA GLN A 63 -33.28 7.25 -28.28
C GLN A 63 -32.51 6.02 -27.81
N GLN A 64 -32.30 5.08 -28.74
CA GLN A 64 -31.29 4.06 -28.58
C GLN A 64 -30.05 4.78 -28.06
N ARG A 65 -29.79 4.70 -26.75
CA ARG A 65 -28.41 4.57 -26.29
C ARG A 65 -27.93 3.42 -27.16
N ARG A 66 -27.05 3.69 -28.12
CA ARG A 66 -26.23 2.66 -28.74
C ARG A 66 -25.66 1.90 -27.55
N GLY A 67 -26.28 0.77 -27.23
CA GLY A 67 -25.80 -0.11 -26.19
C GLY A 67 -24.39 -0.45 -26.59
N ASP A 68 -23.47 -0.33 -25.64
CA ASP A 68 -22.09 -0.79 -25.71
C ASP A 68 -22.07 -2.32 -25.87
N ALA A 69 -22.71 -2.88 -26.91
CA ALA A 69 -22.42 -4.22 -27.38
C ALA A 69 -21.16 -4.11 -28.23
N LEU A 70 -20.04 -3.83 -27.57
CA LEU A 70 -18.78 -4.40 -28.05
C LEU A 70 -19.05 -5.88 -28.26
N GLY A 71 -18.78 -6.39 -29.46
CA GLY A 71 -19.01 -7.80 -29.77
C GLY A 71 -18.40 -8.64 -28.66
N GLU A 72 -19.16 -9.60 -28.15
CA GLU A 72 -18.74 -10.47 -27.04
C GLU A 72 -17.36 -11.09 -27.31
N GLU A 73 -17.11 -11.41 -28.58
CA GLU A 73 -15.82 -11.84 -29.13
C GLU A 73 -14.66 -10.84 -28.92
N VAL A 74 -14.92 -9.53 -29.04
CA VAL A 74 -13.92 -8.47 -28.80
C VAL A 74 -13.60 -8.38 -27.31
N GLU A 75 -14.59 -8.53 -26.44
CA GLU A 75 -14.38 -8.57 -24.99
C GLU A 75 -13.62 -9.83 -24.58
N GLU A 76 -13.97 -10.99 -25.13
CA GLU A 76 -13.27 -12.26 -24.87
C GLU A 76 -11.82 -12.23 -25.34
N ASN A 77 -11.56 -11.75 -26.56
CA ASN A 77 -10.20 -11.60 -27.09
C ASN A 77 -9.36 -10.66 -26.22
N LEU A 78 -9.96 -9.57 -25.73
CA LEU A 78 -9.31 -8.66 -24.79
C LEU A 78 -8.94 -9.35 -23.49
N LEU A 79 -9.88 -10.06 -22.87
CA LEU A 79 -9.65 -10.76 -21.61
C LEU A 79 -8.61 -11.87 -21.76
N ALA A 80 -8.64 -12.63 -22.86
CA ALA A 80 -7.65 -13.64 -23.17
C ALA A 80 -6.25 -13.03 -23.33
N TYR A 81 -6.13 -11.93 -24.09
CA TYR A 81 -4.86 -11.22 -24.27
C TYR A 81 -4.30 -10.70 -22.94
N VAL A 82 -5.14 -10.09 -22.10
CA VAL A 82 -4.72 -9.53 -20.80
C VAL A 82 -4.33 -10.64 -19.83
N ARG A 83 -5.01 -11.79 -19.84
CA ARG A 83 -4.62 -12.96 -19.03
C ARG A 83 -3.29 -13.56 -19.48
N ALA A 84 -3.04 -13.62 -20.78
CA ALA A 84 -1.76 -14.09 -21.33
C ALA A 84 -0.62 -13.08 -21.08
N ASN A 85 -0.94 -11.78 -21.03
CA ASN A 85 0.04 -10.70 -20.92
C ASN A 85 -0.29 -9.71 -19.78
N PRO A 86 -0.28 -10.13 -18.51
CA PRO A 86 -0.78 -9.35 -17.37
C PRO A 86 0.00 -8.06 -17.08
N ARG A 87 1.20 -7.90 -17.66
CA ARG A 87 2.05 -6.70 -17.52
C ARG A 87 1.82 -5.66 -18.62
N SER A 88 0.97 -5.94 -19.60
CA SER A 88 0.70 -5.03 -20.71
C SER A 88 -0.08 -3.80 -20.25
N SER A 89 0.33 -2.62 -20.70
CA SER A 89 -0.46 -1.41 -20.47
C SER A 89 -1.77 -1.46 -21.28
N THR A 90 -2.83 -0.84 -20.75
CA THR A 90 -4.12 -0.71 -21.46
C THR A 90 -3.99 -0.07 -22.84
N ARG A 91 -3.01 0.83 -23.03
CA ARG A 91 -2.69 1.44 -24.33
C ARG A 91 -2.05 0.45 -25.29
N HIS A 92 -1.14 -0.39 -24.80
CA HIS A 92 -0.52 -1.44 -25.60
C HIS A 92 -1.56 -2.48 -26.04
N VAL A 93 -2.41 -2.93 -25.11
CA VAL A 93 -3.54 -3.84 -25.42
C VAL A 93 -4.46 -3.24 -26.49
N GLY A 94 -4.76 -1.94 -26.37
CA GLY A 94 -5.58 -1.25 -27.37
C GLY A 94 -4.95 -1.21 -28.77
N ARG A 95 -3.64 -0.96 -28.83
CA ARG A 95 -2.90 -0.97 -30.11
C ARG A 95 -2.88 -2.36 -30.73
N GLU A 96 -2.65 -3.40 -29.93
CA GLU A 96 -2.52 -4.78 -30.43
C GLU A 96 -3.85 -5.34 -30.93
N LEU A 97 -4.93 -5.07 -30.22
CA LEU A 97 -6.27 -5.57 -30.56
C LEU A 97 -7.07 -4.61 -31.45
N GLY A 98 -6.47 -3.50 -31.90
CA GLY A 98 -7.14 -2.50 -32.75
C GLY A 98 -8.33 -1.80 -32.07
N ILE A 99 -8.34 -1.75 -30.74
CA ILE A 99 -9.44 -1.18 -29.94
C ILE A 99 -9.01 0.08 -29.21
N SER A 100 -9.95 1.00 -29.00
CA SER A 100 -9.64 2.25 -28.30
C SER A 100 -9.20 1.97 -26.85
N HIS A 101 -8.25 2.76 -26.33
CA HIS A 101 -7.84 2.69 -24.94
C HIS A 101 -9.04 2.80 -23.96
N THR A 102 -10.01 3.66 -24.29
CA THR A 102 -11.23 3.85 -23.50
C THR A 102 -12.08 2.58 -23.44
N THR A 103 -12.19 1.87 -24.57
CA THR A 103 -12.84 0.57 -24.68
C THR A 103 -12.16 -0.46 -23.78
N VAL A 104 -10.82 -0.56 -23.84
CA VAL A 104 -10.06 -1.47 -22.97
C VAL A 104 -10.38 -1.22 -21.49
N CYS A 105 -10.33 0.05 -21.07
CA CYS A 105 -10.65 0.43 -19.70
C CYS A 105 -12.10 0.11 -19.30
N LYS A 106 -13.08 0.28 -20.20
CA LYS A 106 -14.49 -0.06 -19.94
C LYS A 106 -14.66 -1.56 -19.72
N VAL A 107 -14.09 -2.39 -20.60
CA VAL A 107 -14.19 -3.86 -20.52
C VAL A 107 -13.50 -4.38 -19.26
N LEU A 108 -12.28 -3.92 -18.95
CA LEU A 108 -11.59 -4.32 -17.71
C LEU A 108 -12.42 -3.98 -16.46
N LYS A 109 -13.06 -2.81 -16.42
CA LYS A 109 -13.97 -2.42 -15.33
C LYS A 109 -15.23 -3.30 -15.28
N LYS A 110 -15.84 -3.60 -16.44
CA LYS A 110 -17.02 -4.48 -16.56
C LYS A 110 -16.74 -5.85 -15.94
N TYR A 111 -15.55 -6.40 -16.16
CA TYR A 111 -15.11 -7.69 -15.62
C TYR A 111 -14.38 -7.60 -14.27
N LYS A 112 -14.45 -6.46 -13.58
CA LYS A 112 -13.83 -6.23 -12.26
C LYS A 112 -12.32 -6.51 -12.22
N MET A 113 -11.62 -6.26 -13.32
CA MET A 113 -10.17 -6.32 -13.38
C MET A 113 -9.57 -5.02 -12.87
N HIS A 114 -8.68 -5.12 -11.89
CA HIS A 114 -8.02 -3.98 -11.26
C HIS A 114 -6.52 -3.98 -11.59
N PRO A 115 -5.91 -2.80 -11.80
CA PRO A 115 -4.46 -2.70 -11.89
C PRO A 115 -3.84 -2.91 -10.50
N TYR A 116 -3.02 -3.95 -10.36
CA TYR A 116 -2.22 -4.17 -9.17
C TYR A 116 -0.78 -3.70 -9.42
N ARG A 117 -0.17 -3.08 -8.40
CA ARG A 117 1.25 -2.74 -8.44
C ARG A 117 2.03 -3.88 -7.81
N PRO A 118 3.06 -4.42 -8.46
CA PRO A 118 3.89 -5.45 -7.86
C PRO A 118 4.66 -4.87 -6.67
N ASP A 119 4.79 -5.66 -5.63
CA ASP A 119 5.67 -5.34 -4.50
C ASP A 119 7.13 -5.61 -4.88
N LEU A 120 8.03 -4.73 -4.44
CA LEU A 120 9.46 -4.92 -4.59
C LEU A 120 9.95 -5.75 -3.40
N ILE A 121 10.20 -7.03 -3.63
CA ILE A 121 10.71 -7.98 -2.65
C ILE A 121 12.16 -8.37 -2.99
N GLN A 122 12.93 -8.81 -1.99
CA GLN A 122 14.31 -9.22 -2.22
C GLN A 122 14.35 -10.48 -3.09
N HIS A 123 15.19 -10.48 -4.13
CA HIS A 123 15.31 -11.63 -5.01
C HIS A 123 16.04 -12.78 -4.30
N LEU A 124 15.33 -13.88 -4.01
CA LEU A 124 15.94 -15.12 -3.53
C LEU A 124 16.69 -15.79 -4.67
N ARG A 125 17.85 -16.36 -4.35
CA ARG A 125 18.64 -17.18 -5.26
C ARG A 125 18.38 -18.66 -4.99
N GLN A 126 18.76 -19.48 -5.96
CA GLN A 126 18.75 -20.93 -5.81
C GLN A 126 19.50 -21.35 -4.54
N GLY A 127 18.86 -22.18 -3.71
CA GLY A 127 19.40 -22.65 -2.44
C GLY A 127 19.03 -21.80 -1.21
N ASP A 128 18.43 -20.62 -1.38
CA ASP A 128 17.98 -19.81 -0.24
C ASP A 128 16.78 -20.43 0.47
N ALA A 129 15.78 -20.89 -0.28
CA ALA A 129 14.57 -21.48 0.28
C ALA A 129 14.86 -22.68 1.23
N PRO A 130 15.72 -23.65 0.86
CA PRO A 130 16.16 -24.69 1.78
C PRO A 130 16.83 -24.17 3.06
N ARG A 131 17.65 -23.11 2.98
CA ARG A 131 18.32 -22.52 4.15
C ARG A 131 17.32 -21.81 5.06
N ARG A 132 16.33 -21.13 4.47
CA ARG A 132 15.21 -20.53 5.20
C ARG A 132 14.40 -21.60 5.93
N LEU A 133 14.09 -22.72 5.26
CA LEU A 133 13.42 -23.86 5.89
C LEU A 133 14.26 -24.51 7.00
N ALA A 134 15.58 -24.63 6.82
CA ALA A 134 16.48 -25.15 7.85
C ALA A 134 16.47 -24.27 9.11
N PHE A 135 16.51 -22.95 8.92
CA PHE A 135 16.36 -22.01 10.03
C PHE A 135 15.00 -22.14 10.72
N VAL A 136 13.90 -22.23 9.96
CA VAL A 136 12.56 -22.41 10.55
C VAL A 136 12.46 -23.74 11.29
N ALA A 137 13.06 -24.82 10.78
CA ALA A 137 13.08 -26.11 11.46
C ALA A 137 13.87 -26.05 12.79
N TRP A 138 15.03 -25.38 12.80
CA TRP A 138 15.77 -25.09 14.02
C TRP A 138 14.93 -24.29 15.02
N LEU A 139 14.25 -23.24 14.54
CA LEU A 139 13.41 -22.38 15.37
C LEU A 139 12.27 -23.17 16.03
N MET A 140 11.56 -24.01 15.27
CA MET A 140 10.46 -24.82 15.80
C MET A 140 10.95 -25.81 16.88
N THR A 141 12.06 -26.51 16.61
CA THR A 141 12.67 -27.42 17.59
C THR A 141 13.05 -26.68 18.87
N SER A 142 13.62 -25.48 18.73
CA SER A 142 14.06 -24.69 19.87
C SER A 142 12.91 -24.09 20.67
N LEU A 143 11.77 -23.82 20.02
CA LEU A 143 10.53 -23.37 20.67
C LEU A 143 9.85 -24.49 21.47
N ASP A 144 9.91 -25.73 20.97
CA ASP A 144 9.40 -26.91 21.69
C ASP A 144 10.18 -27.15 22.99
N GLU A 145 11.50 -26.93 22.96
CA GLU A 145 12.37 -27.02 24.15
C GLU A 145 12.20 -25.83 25.10
N ASN A 146 12.09 -24.61 24.55
CA ASN A 146 11.95 -23.38 25.30
C ASN A 146 10.94 -22.43 24.64
N PRO A 147 9.68 -22.38 25.13
CA PRO A 147 8.66 -21.49 24.60
C PRO A 147 8.99 -20.00 24.66
N LEU A 148 9.96 -19.60 25.50
CA LEU A 148 10.40 -18.21 25.67
C LEU A 148 11.70 -17.90 24.92
N ILE A 149 12.16 -18.77 24.01
CA ILE A 149 13.43 -18.57 23.31
C ILE A 149 13.48 -17.26 22.52
N LEU A 150 12.37 -16.83 21.92
CA LEU A 150 12.29 -15.58 21.16
C LEU A 150 12.64 -14.35 22.01
N ASN A 151 12.33 -14.38 23.31
CA ASN A 151 12.69 -13.31 24.23
C ASN A 151 14.20 -13.25 24.50
N SER A 152 14.91 -14.37 24.28
CA SER A 152 16.36 -14.47 24.44
C SER A 152 17.13 -14.11 23.16
N ILE A 153 16.46 -14.02 22.00
CA ILE A 153 17.11 -13.58 20.75
C ILE A 153 17.27 -12.06 20.78
N LEU A 154 18.52 -11.60 20.66
CA LEU A 154 18.84 -10.20 20.40
C LEU A 154 18.84 -10.00 18.89
N TRP A 155 17.74 -9.46 18.38
CA TRP A 155 17.59 -9.08 16.97
C TRP A 155 18.39 -7.82 16.71
N THR A 156 19.26 -7.82 15.70
CA THR A 156 20.09 -6.66 15.38
C THR A 156 20.19 -6.44 13.89
N ASP A 157 20.31 -5.18 13.50
CA ASP A 157 20.47 -4.79 12.10
C ASP A 157 20.95 -3.33 12.01
N GLU A 158 21.38 -2.93 10.82
CA GLU A 158 21.74 -1.57 10.48
C GLU A 158 20.91 -0.97 9.35
N SER A 159 20.45 0.27 9.53
CA SER A 159 19.82 1.03 8.46
C SER A 159 20.48 2.39 8.25
N LYS A 160 20.67 2.74 6.98
CA LYS A 160 21.15 4.05 6.55
C LYS A 160 20.01 5.08 6.54
N PHE A 161 20.24 6.22 7.19
CA PHE A 161 19.39 7.40 7.11
C PHE A 161 20.14 8.54 6.41
N THR A 162 19.47 9.26 5.50
CA THR A 162 20.05 10.33 4.68
C THR A 162 19.07 11.47 4.49
N ASN A 163 19.57 12.68 4.27
CA ASN A 163 18.77 13.87 3.99
C ASN A 163 17.85 13.79 2.75
N ASN A 164 18.14 12.91 1.79
CA ASN A 164 17.26 12.71 0.62
C ASN A 164 15.97 11.93 0.94
N GLY A 165 15.82 11.43 2.17
CA GLY A 165 14.71 10.53 2.54
C GLY A 165 14.74 9.22 1.75
N VAL A 166 14.04 8.21 2.26
CA VAL A 166 13.63 7.10 1.39
C VAL A 166 12.30 7.54 0.79
N ILE A 167 12.23 7.79 -0.52
CA ILE A 167 10.97 8.12 -1.19
C ILE A 167 10.04 6.91 -1.04
N ASN A 168 9.14 6.98 -0.05
CA ASN A 168 8.02 6.06 0.03
C ASN A 168 7.01 6.45 -1.06
N LYS A 169 7.17 5.86 -2.25
CA LYS A 169 6.27 6.08 -3.41
C LYS A 169 4.81 5.72 -3.14
N GLN A 170 4.53 4.98 -2.06
CA GLN A 170 3.19 4.56 -1.66
C GLN A 170 2.52 5.65 -0.80
N ASN A 171 3.28 6.32 0.07
CA ASN A 171 2.82 7.42 0.92
C ASN A 171 2.94 8.81 0.28
N ASN A 172 3.81 9.01 -0.72
CA ASN A 172 3.88 10.24 -1.52
C ASN A 172 2.84 10.23 -2.65
N ARG A 173 1.55 10.19 -2.30
CA ARG A 173 0.43 10.43 -3.22
C ARG A 173 -0.32 11.66 -2.74
N TYR A 174 -0.51 12.63 -3.63
CA TYR A 174 -1.37 13.78 -3.39
C TYR A 174 -2.54 13.74 -4.38
N TRP A 175 -3.72 14.13 -3.92
CA TRP A 175 -4.93 14.24 -4.74
C TRP A 175 -5.22 15.73 -4.91
N ASP A 176 -5.13 16.22 -6.13
CA ASP A 176 -5.41 17.62 -6.47
C ASP A 176 -6.23 17.69 -7.75
N ASP A 177 -7.01 18.75 -7.92
CA ASP A 177 -7.88 18.95 -9.08
C ASP A 177 -7.11 19.48 -10.31
N GLN A 178 -5.91 20.02 -10.11
CA GLN A 178 -4.93 20.40 -11.12
C GLN A 178 -3.54 19.88 -10.77
N ASN A 179 -2.68 19.65 -11.77
CA ASN A 179 -1.32 19.17 -11.53
C ASN A 179 -0.52 20.22 -10.72
N PRO A 180 -0.11 19.93 -9.47
CA PRO A 180 0.56 20.92 -8.63
C PRO A 180 2.02 21.19 -9.05
N HIS A 181 2.51 20.55 -10.13
CA HIS A 181 3.91 20.62 -10.57
C HIS A 181 4.91 20.32 -9.44
N TRP A 182 4.53 19.39 -8.57
CA TRP A 182 5.33 19.07 -7.40
C TRP A 182 6.64 18.38 -7.80
N THR A 183 7.74 18.97 -7.35
CA THR A 183 9.10 18.47 -7.54
C THR A 183 9.68 18.09 -6.18
N PHE A 184 10.30 16.91 -6.10
CA PHE A 184 11.14 16.55 -4.96
C PHE A 184 12.55 17.07 -5.24
N GLU A 185 13.06 17.98 -4.43
CA GLU A 185 14.47 18.36 -4.50
C GLU A 185 15.31 17.21 -3.95
N THR A 186 15.94 16.45 -4.85
CA THR A 186 16.99 15.50 -4.48
C THR A 186 18.31 16.25 -4.36
N ASN A 187 18.86 16.35 -3.16
CA ASN A 187 20.19 16.89 -2.93
C ASN A 187 21.24 15.86 -3.39
N ASN A 188 21.53 15.86 -4.69
CA ASN A 188 22.56 14.99 -5.28
C ASN A 188 23.98 15.49 -5.01
N GLN A 189 24.16 16.76 -4.62
CA GLN A 189 25.47 17.40 -4.43
C GLN A 189 25.96 17.37 -2.98
N THR A 190 25.08 17.32 -1.98
CA THR A 190 25.42 17.28 -0.55
C THR A 190 24.60 16.20 0.18
N ILE A 191 25.02 14.94 0.02
CA ILE A 191 24.44 13.81 0.74
C ILE A 191 25.11 13.72 2.11
N TRP A 192 24.33 13.95 3.17
CA TRP A 192 24.75 13.65 4.53
C TRP A 192 23.76 12.67 5.16
N GLY A 193 24.29 11.82 6.05
CA GLY A 193 23.55 10.72 6.63
C GLY A 193 24.40 9.93 7.61
N THR A 194 23.78 8.96 8.27
CA THR A 194 24.45 8.09 9.24
C THR A 194 23.91 6.67 9.08
N ASN A 195 24.75 5.69 9.39
CA ASN A 195 24.31 4.31 9.54
C ASN A 195 23.98 4.07 11.00
N VAL A 196 22.77 3.57 11.26
CA VAL A 196 22.24 3.41 12.60
C VAL A 196 22.12 1.93 12.89
N TRP A 197 22.67 1.49 14.02
CA TRP A 197 22.44 0.17 14.57
C TRP A 197 21.41 0.25 15.69
N CYS A 198 20.51 -0.72 15.72
CA CYS A 198 19.55 -0.92 16.81
C CYS A 198 19.50 -2.40 17.19
N GLY A 199 19.02 -2.68 18.40
CA GLY A 199 18.73 -4.02 18.86
C GLY A 199 17.33 -4.15 19.47
N LEU A 200 16.72 -5.33 19.38
CA LEU A 200 15.48 -5.66 20.08
C LEU A 200 15.67 -6.98 20.85
N ILE A 201 15.38 -6.99 22.15
CA ILE A 201 15.50 -8.20 22.99
C ILE A 201 14.45 -8.20 24.09
N GLY A 202 13.73 -9.31 24.27
CA GLY A 202 12.82 -9.50 25.40
C GLY A 202 11.80 -8.37 25.60
N GLY A 203 11.30 -7.78 24.52
CA GLY A 203 10.39 -6.63 24.55
C GLY A 203 11.06 -5.27 24.78
N LYS A 204 12.39 -5.20 24.89
CA LYS A 204 13.16 -3.98 25.10
C LYS A 204 13.89 -3.54 23.83
N PHE A 205 14.04 -2.23 23.68
CA PHE A 205 14.82 -1.60 22.63
C PHE A 205 16.26 -1.32 23.11
N LEU A 206 17.24 -1.52 22.23
CA LEU A 206 18.64 -1.18 22.43
C LEU A 206 19.14 -0.22 21.34
N GLY A 207 19.95 0.75 21.74
CA GLY A 207 20.49 1.79 20.88
C GLY A 207 19.66 3.09 20.96
N PRO A 208 19.59 3.89 19.89
CA PRO A 208 20.31 3.75 18.62
C PRO A 208 21.83 3.98 18.79
N PHE A 209 22.66 3.22 18.07
CA PHE A 209 24.08 3.51 17.92
C PHE A 209 24.35 4.10 16.54
N PHE A 210 25.13 5.19 16.48
CA PHE A 210 25.43 5.88 15.23
C PHE A 210 26.86 5.61 14.78
N TYR A 211 27.03 4.98 13.62
CA TYR A 211 28.36 4.82 13.03
C TYR A 211 28.82 6.11 12.35
N ASP A 212 30.08 6.47 12.63
CA ASP A 212 30.79 7.50 11.88
C ASP A 212 31.48 6.89 10.67
N GLY A 213 30.93 7.12 9.47
CA GLY A 213 31.47 6.63 8.20
C GLY A 213 31.00 5.22 7.83
N THR A 214 31.73 4.59 6.90
CA THR A 214 31.33 3.30 6.31
C THR A 214 31.58 2.14 7.27
N LEU A 215 30.57 1.29 7.46
CA LEU A 215 30.67 0.08 8.27
C LEU A 215 31.66 -0.91 7.63
N ASN A 216 32.64 -1.34 8.41
CA ASN A 216 33.57 -2.42 8.06
C ASN A 216 33.75 -3.36 9.25
N GLY A 217 34.34 -4.53 9.03
CA GLY A 217 34.47 -5.54 10.09
C GLY A 217 35.21 -5.06 11.34
N ARG A 218 36.19 -4.16 11.21
CA ARG A 218 36.92 -3.61 12.37
C ARG A 218 36.07 -2.64 13.18
N ARG A 219 35.30 -1.78 12.52
CA ARG A 219 34.36 -0.87 13.18
C ARG A 219 33.23 -1.63 13.85
N TYR A 220 32.68 -2.65 13.19
CA TYR A 220 31.67 -3.51 13.78
C TYR A 220 32.23 -4.26 15.00
N TYR A 221 33.42 -4.85 14.89
CA TYR A 221 34.11 -5.46 16.04
C TYR A 221 34.33 -4.47 17.20
N ASN A 222 34.77 -3.24 16.92
CA ASN A 222 34.97 -2.23 17.96
C ASN A 222 33.64 -1.86 18.66
N PHE A 223 32.54 -1.78 17.90
CA PHE A 223 31.20 -1.59 18.46
C PHE A 223 30.82 -2.77 19.37
N LEU A 224 30.96 -4.01 18.89
CA LEU A 224 30.65 -5.20 19.66
C LEU A 224 31.47 -5.31 20.96
N LEU A 225 32.73 -4.87 20.95
CA LEU A 225 33.64 -4.96 22.08
C LEU A 225 33.39 -3.87 23.12
N ASN A 226 33.14 -2.63 22.69
CA ASN A 226 33.15 -1.48 23.59
C ASN A 226 31.74 -0.94 23.89
N GLU A 227 30.85 -0.93 22.90
CA GLU A 227 29.55 -0.24 22.98
C GLU A 227 28.42 -1.19 23.34
N LEU A 228 28.35 -2.35 22.67
CA LEU A 228 27.29 -3.33 22.90
C LEU A 228 27.21 -3.80 24.38
N PRO A 229 28.32 -4.08 25.09
CA PRO A 229 28.25 -4.50 26.49
C PRO A 229 27.63 -3.42 27.38
N MET A 230 27.94 -2.14 27.15
CA MET A 230 27.34 -1.03 27.89
C MET A 230 25.84 -0.94 27.63
N MET A 231 25.40 -1.15 26.38
CA MET A 231 23.96 -1.15 26.06
C MET A 231 23.20 -2.33 26.67
N LEU A 232 23.90 -3.42 26.97
CA LEU A 232 23.31 -4.58 27.63
C LEU A 232 23.19 -4.42 29.15
N ASP A 233 23.74 -3.35 29.75
CA ASP A 233 23.70 -3.15 31.19
C ASP A 233 22.32 -2.90 31.77
N ASP A 234 21.38 -2.41 30.95
CA ASP A 234 19.99 -2.22 31.36
C ASP A 234 19.14 -3.51 31.21
N ILE A 235 19.70 -4.56 30.60
CA ILE A 235 19.00 -5.83 30.40
C ILE A 235 19.12 -6.70 31.65
N PRO A 236 18.06 -7.37 32.13
CA PRO A 236 18.14 -8.26 33.30
C PRO A 236 19.22 -9.32 33.16
N LEU A 237 19.99 -9.56 34.23
CA LEU A 237 21.12 -10.50 34.23
C LEU A 237 20.71 -11.92 33.80
N ALA A 238 19.52 -12.37 34.19
CA ALA A 238 18.97 -13.66 33.80
C ALA A 238 18.77 -13.80 32.28
N LEU A 239 18.52 -12.69 31.58
CA LEU A 239 18.41 -12.66 30.12
C LEU A 239 19.79 -12.54 29.46
N ARG A 240 20.70 -11.74 30.05
CA ARG A 240 22.08 -11.56 29.55
C ARG A 240 22.85 -12.87 29.40
N GLY A 241 22.70 -13.78 30.37
CA GLY A 241 23.36 -15.09 30.31
C GLY A 241 22.92 -15.99 29.16
N ASN A 242 21.72 -15.75 28.62
CA ASN A 242 21.05 -16.62 27.64
C ASN A 242 20.87 -15.96 26.26
N ILE A 243 21.45 -14.78 26.03
CA ILE A 243 21.31 -14.05 24.76
C ILE A 243 21.71 -14.93 23.57
N ILE A 244 20.86 -14.99 22.56
CA ILE A 244 21.21 -15.51 21.25
C ILE A 244 21.39 -14.32 20.33
N PHE A 245 22.63 -13.99 19.99
CA PHE A 245 22.94 -12.80 19.20
C PHE A 245 22.60 -13.04 17.73
N GLN A 246 21.75 -12.23 17.12
CA GLN A 246 21.42 -12.34 15.69
C GLN A 246 22.04 -11.20 14.90
N HIS A 247 22.67 -11.51 13.76
CA HIS A 247 23.00 -10.54 12.72
C HIS A 247 22.84 -11.10 11.30
N ASP A 248 22.84 -10.21 10.31
CA ASP A 248 22.66 -10.59 8.91
C ASP A 248 23.97 -11.05 8.22
N GLY A 249 23.90 -11.30 6.91
CA GLY A 249 25.03 -11.74 6.11
C GLY A 249 25.92 -10.63 5.54
N ALA A 250 25.88 -9.40 6.07
CA ALA A 250 26.71 -8.32 5.55
C ALA A 250 28.21 -8.65 5.62
N PRO A 251 29.04 -8.14 4.68
CA PRO A 251 30.48 -8.44 4.66
C PRO A 251 31.22 -8.08 5.96
N ALA A 252 30.78 -7.02 6.66
CA ALA A 252 31.38 -6.61 7.93
C ALA A 252 31.16 -7.67 9.02
N HIS A 253 30.00 -8.32 9.04
CA HIS A 253 29.60 -9.33 10.02
C HIS A 253 30.38 -10.64 9.85
N ASN A 254 30.74 -10.95 8.60
CA ASN A 254 31.48 -12.15 8.24
C ASN A 254 33.00 -12.04 8.42
N ALA A 255 33.52 -10.89 8.86
CA ALA A 255 34.94 -10.72 9.12
C ALA A 255 35.44 -11.70 10.20
N HIS A 256 36.64 -12.25 10.05
CA HIS A 256 37.21 -13.22 11.00
C HIS A 256 37.23 -12.68 12.43
N ILE A 257 37.71 -11.46 12.63
CA ILE A 257 37.76 -10.81 13.96
C ILE A 257 36.38 -10.69 14.64
N VAL A 258 35.31 -10.57 13.86
CA VAL A 258 33.94 -10.48 14.37
C VAL A 258 33.46 -11.87 14.78
N ARG A 259 33.66 -12.87 13.92
CA ARG A 259 33.27 -14.26 14.21
C ARG A 259 34.02 -14.83 15.41
N ASP A 260 35.32 -14.56 15.50
CA ASP A 260 36.15 -15.00 16.64
C ASP A 260 35.65 -14.39 17.95
N TYR A 261 35.25 -13.12 17.92
CA TYR A 261 34.64 -12.46 19.07
C TYR A 261 33.29 -13.08 19.45
N LEU A 262 32.40 -13.28 18.48
CA LEU A 262 31.07 -13.85 18.73
C LEU A 262 31.18 -15.29 19.26
N ASN A 263 32.12 -16.09 18.74
CA ASN A 263 32.43 -17.41 19.25
C ASN A 263 32.95 -17.37 20.70
N ALA A 264 33.77 -16.38 21.05
CA ALA A 264 34.28 -16.24 22.41
C ALA A 264 33.18 -15.78 23.40
N GLN A 265 32.35 -14.81 23.01
CA GLN A 265 31.36 -14.19 23.90
C GLN A 265 30.04 -14.94 23.99
N PHE A 266 29.50 -15.38 22.85
CA PHE A 266 28.19 -16.02 22.76
C PHE A 266 28.28 -17.54 22.53
N GLN A 267 29.47 -18.07 22.21
CA GLN A 267 29.70 -19.51 22.01
C GLN A 267 28.74 -20.07 20.94
N ASN A 268 27.95 -21.08 21.25
CA ASN A 268 26.96 -21.68 20.35
C ASN A 268 25.66 -20.86 20.23
N ARG A 269 25.59 -19.66 20.82
CA ARG A 269 24.37 -18.81 20.89
C ARG A 269 24.47 -17.56 20.03
N TRP A 270 24.79 -17.71 18.75
CA TRP A 270 24.63 -16.62 17.80
C TRP A 270 24.20 -17.11 16.41
N LEU A 271 23.35 -16.32 15.76
CA LEU A 271 22.82 -16.54 14.43
C LEU A 271 23.59 -15.67 13.44
N GLY A 272 24.14 -16.28 12.41
CA GLY A 272 24.82 -15.57 11.32
C GLY A 272 25.12 -16.48 10.14
N THR A 273 25.62 -15.92 9.04
CA THR A 273 25.87 -16.70 7.80
C THR A 273 26.88 -17.84 8.01
N TYR A 274 27.85 -17.64 8.91
CA TYR A 274 28.84 -18.65 9.29
C TYR A 274 28.85 -18.88 10.80
N GLY A 275 27.69 -18.71 11.44
CA GLY A 275 27.51 -18.93 12.86
C GLY A 275 27.21 -20.39 13.20
N PRO A 276 27.22 -20.73 14.50
CA PRO A 276 26.79 -22.04 15.00
C PRO A 276 25.31 -22.30 14.67
N ILE A 277 24.52 -21.24 14.60
CA ILE A 277 23.15 -21.26 14.08
C ILE A 277 23.15 -20.49 12.77
N GLU A 278 22.82 -21.15 11.66
CA GLU A 278 22.85 -20.51 10.35
C GLU A 278 21.68 -19.54 10.18
N TRP A 279 21.98 -18.25 10.02
CA TRP A 279 20.98 -17.26 9.63
C TRP A 279 20.74 -17.31 8.11
N PRO A 280 19.49 -17.41 7.65
CA PRO A 280 19.22 -17.55 6.22
C PRO A 280 19.58 -16.26 5.47
N PRO A 281 20.25 -16.37 4.31
CA PRO A 281 20.59 -15.21 3.50
C PRO A 281 19.33 -14.51 2.99
N ARG A 282 19.42 -13.19 2.75
CA ARG A 282 18.37 -12.41 2.07
C ARG A 282 16.97 -12.60 2.67
N SER A 283 16.89 -12.55 4.00
CA SER A 283 15.66 -12.79 4.75
C SER A 283 15.22 -11.59 5.62
N PRO A 284 15.10 -10.37 5.07
CA PRO A 284 14.62 -9.20 5.82
C PRO A 284 13.17 -9.37 6.27
N ASP A 285 12.40 -10.20 5.56
CA ASP A 285 11.06 -10.60 5.94
C ASP A 285 11.01 -11.50 7.18
N LEU A 286 12.16 -11.97 7.67
CA LEU A 286 12.36 -12.67 8.94
C LEU A 286 13.17 -11.85 9.96
N THR A 287 13.53 -10.59 9.67
CA THR A 287 14.25 -9.72 10.60
C THR A 287 13.29 -8.66 11.16
N PRO A 288 12.97 -8.65 12.47
CA PRO A 288 12.06 -7.67 13.07
C PRO A 288 12.45 -6.21 12.85
N LEU A 289 13.74 -5.92 12.72
CA LEU A 289 14.19 -4.56 12.44
C LEU A 289 13.79 -4.11 11.02
N ASP A 290 13.86 -5.01 10.04
CA ASP A 290 13.50 -4.72 8.65
C ASP A 290 11.99 -4.56 8.45
N PHE A 291 11.19 -5.53 8.88
CA PHE A 291 9.75 -5.52 8.59
C PHE A 291 8.94 -4.60 9.51
N PHE A 292 9.50 -4.20 10.66
CA PHE A 292 8.81 -3.35 11.65
C PHE A 292 9.56 -2.05 11.94
N LEU A 293 10.77 -2.12 12.50
CA LEU A 293 11.44 -0.95 13.09
C LEU A 293 11.79 0.12 12.04
N TRP A 294 12.51 -0.26 10.98
CA TRP A 294 13.05 0.71 10.03
C TRP A 294 11.96 1.43 9.24
N GLY A 295 10.90 0.71 8.85
CA GLY A 295 9.74 1.32 8.21
C GLY A 295 9.04 2.35 9.12
N HIS A 296 8.87 1.99 10.40
CA HIS A 296 8.27 2.87 11.40
C HIS A 296 9.12 4.13 11.65
N LEU A 297 10.42 3.96 11.92
CA LEU A 297 11.34 5.06 12.16
C LEU A 297 11.43 6.00 10.95
N LYS A 298 11.58 5.46 9.74
CA LYS A 298 11.65 6.27 8.51
C LYS A 298 10.36 7.08 8.30
N THR A 299 9.20 6.51 8.61
CA THR A 299 7.91 7.21 8.47
C THR A 299 7.83 8.43 9.37
N ILE A 300 8.27 8.32 10.63
CA ILE A 300 8.21 9.42 11.59
C ILE A 300 9.33 10.44 11.35
N VAL A 301 10.57 9.96 11.17
CA VAL A 301 11.75 10.81 11.02
C VAL A 301 11.68 11.69 9.76
N TYR A 302 11.10 11.18 8.67
CA TYR A 302 10.96 11.93 7.41
C TYR A 302 9.59 12.58 7.23
N ALA A 303 8.67 12.48 8.20
CA ALA A 303 7.41 13.24 8.15
C ALA A 303 7.68 14.75 8.15
N ASP A 304 8.69 15.18 8.91
CA ASP A 304 9.31 16.50 8.83
C ASP A 304 10.78 16.31 8.44
N PRO A 305 11.22 16.71 7.23
CA PRO A 305 12.58 16.45 6.77
C PRO A 305 13.65 17.00 7.74
N PRO A 306 14.71 16.24 8.02
CA PRO A 306 15.79 16.70 8.89
C PRO A 306 16.62 17.79 8.20
N ILE A 307 16.97 18.84 8.95
CA ILE A 307 17.70 20.01 8.40
C ILE A 307 19.23 19.83 8.40
N ASN A 308 19.77 18.99 9.27
CA ASN A 308 21.20 18.65 9.36
C ASN A 308 21.39 17.29 10.06
N LEU A 309 22.64 16.79 10.08
CA LEU A 309 22.96 15.47 10.63
C LEU A 309 22.62 15.34 12.11
N GLN A 310 22.84 16.39 12.91
CA GLN A 310 22.54 16.36 14.34
C GLN A 310 21.02 16.27 14.55
N ASN A 311 20.25 17.10 13.85
CA ASN A 311 18.79 17.05 13.90
C ASN A 311 18.23 15.68 13.46
N LEU A 312 18.87 15.04 12.47
CA LEU A 312 18.52 13.66 12.08
C LEU A 312 18.79 12.67 13.23
N LYS A 313 19.96 12.72 13.86
CA LYS A 313 20.29 11.87 15.02
C LYS A 313 19.30 12.10 16.17
N ASP A 314 18.99 13.36 16.49
CA ASP A 314 18.05 13.73 17.55
C ASP A 314 16.63 13.21 17.26
N LYS A 315 16.16 13.33 16.01
CA LYS A 315 14.86 12.81 15.58
C LYS A 315 14.79 11.28 15.68
N ILE A 316 15.85 10.58 15.29
CA ILE A 316 15.93 9.12 15.40
C ILE A 316 15.86 8.72 16.88
N THR A 317 16.73 9.29 17.73
CA THR A 317 16.74 9.01 19.17
C THR A 317 15.39 9.30 19.83
N ALA A 318 14.78 10.44 19.52
CA ALA A 318 13.48 10.81 20.05
C ALA A 318 12.36 9.86 19.61
N THR A 319 12.46 9.30 18.39
CA THR A 319 11.49 8.32 17.89
C THR A 319 11.70 6.96 18.54
N CYS A 320 12.95 6.50 18.66
CA CYS A 320 13.29 5.26 19.35
C CYS A 320 12.80 5.26 20.81
N ASN A 321 12.96 6.38 21.53
CA ASN A 321 12.51 6.53 22.91
C ASN A 321 10.97 6.48 23.09
N ARG A 322 10.19 6.54 22.01
CA ARG A 322 8.73 6.41 22.04
C ARG A 322 8.24 5.00 21.74
N LEU A 323 9.13 4.09 21.35
CA LEU A 323 8.76 2.70 21.12
C LEU A 323 8.32 2.07 22.44
N THR A 324 7.16 1.44 22.44
CA THR A 324 6.66 0.76 23.64
C THR A 324 7.09 -0.70 23.66
N ASP A 325 7.22 -1.25 24.87
CA ASP A 325 7.59 -2.65 25.05
C ASP A 325 6.57 -3.60 24.39
N GLU A 326 5.28 -3.24 24.37
CA GLU A 326 4.24 -4.03 23.71
C GLU A 326 4.43 -4.09 22.20
N GLN A 327 4.81 -2.97 21.56
CA GLN A 327 5.07 -2.94 20.12
C GLN A 327 6.24 -3.85 19.76
N ILE A 328 7.32 -3.79 20.54
CA ILE A 328 8.52 -4.60 20.35
C ILE A 328 8.20 -6.08 20.57
N THR A 329 7.47 -6.40 21.64
CA THR A 329 7.05 -7.77 21.95
C THR A 329 6.16 -8.34 20.86
N ALA A 330 5.18 -7.56 20.38
CA ALA A 330 4.31 -7.97 19.28
C ALA A 330 5.08 -8.26 17.99
N ALA A 331 6.07 -7.42 17.65
CA ALA A 331 6.91 -7.62 16.46
C ALA A 331 7.82 -8.85 16.57
N THR A 332 8.52 -8.99 17.70
CA THR A 332 9.54 -10.04 17.91
C THR A 332 8.96 -11.42 18.25
N ASN A 333 7.73 -11.49 18.76
CA ASN A 333 7.07 -12.75 19.07
C ASN A 333 5.97 -13.06 18.06
N LYS A 334 4.83 -12.35 18.13
CA LYS A 334 3.62 -12.70 17.38
C LYS A 334 3.82 -12.58 15.87
N GLU A 335 4.29 -11.43 15.40
CA GLU A 335 4.47 -11.18 13.97
C GLU A 335 5.62 -12.00 13.39
N PHE A 336 6.73 -12.12 14.13
CA PHE A 336 7.83 -13.01 13.74
C PHE A 336 7.37 -14.46 13.57
N MET A 337 6.59 -15.00 14.50
CA MET A 337 6.07 -16.38 14.39
C MET A 337 5.13 -16.55 13.20
N ARG A 338 4.23 -15.59 12.96
CA ARG A 338 3.35 -15.58 11.79
C ARG A 338 4.16 -15.61 10.48
N ARG A 339 5.28 -14.89 10.42
CA ARG A 339 6.19 -14.85 9.27
C ARG A 339 6.99 -16.13 9.11
N ALA A 340 7.49 -16.72 10.21
CA ALA A 340 8.17 -18.01 10.19
C ALA A 340 7.23 -19.14 9.70
N GLU A 341 5.97 -19.13 10.15
CA GLU A 341 4.94 -20.08 9.68
C GLU A 341 4.65 -19.88 8.19
N ALA A 342 4.46 -18.63 7.74
CA ALA A 342 4.28 -18.34 6.32
C ALA A 342 5.49 -18.80 5.47
N CYS A 343 6.71 -18.59 5.98
CA CYS A 343 7.93 -19.09 5.35
C CYS A 343 7.91 -20.61 5.19
N PHE A 344 7.43 -21.33 6.21
CA PHE A 344 7.30 -22.79 6.16
C PHE A 344 6.23 -23.24 5.15
N VAL A 345 5.03 -22.67 5.23
CA VAL A 345 3.88 -23.01 4.35
C VAL A 345 4.22 -22.79 2.87
N HIS A 346 5.00 -21.76 2.57
CA HIS A 346 5.44 -21.45 1.21
C HIS A 346 6.79 -22.09 0.83
N GLY A 347 7.24 -23.10 1.56
CA GLY A 347 8.42 -23.89 1.19
C GLY A 347 9.73 -23.10 1.19
N GLY A 348 9.84 -22.06 2.02
CA GLY A 348 11.01 -21.19 2.11
C GLY A 348 11.07 -20.10 1.04
N GLU A 349 10.07 -20.01 0.15
CA GLU A 349 9.98 -19.00 -0.89
C GLU A 349 9.39 -17.68 -0.36
N GLN A 350 9.29 -16.70 -1.24
CA GLN A 350 8.69 -15.39 -0.96
C GLN A 350 7.22 -15.50 -0.53
N PHE A 351 6.90 -14.99 0.66
CA PHE A 351 5.56 -15.08 1.25
C PHE A 351 4.92 -13.73 1.62
N GLU A 352 5.64 -12.62 1.57
CA GLU A 352 5.15 -11.33 2.08
C GLU A 352 3.83 -10.88 1.44
N GLN A 353 3.57 -11.25 0.18
CA GLN A 353 2.31 -10.95 -0.50
C GLN A 353 1.07 -11.64 0.12
N PHE A 354 1.25 -12.67 0.95
CA PHE A 354 0.16 -13.47 1.53
C PHE A 354 -0.19 -13.09 2.97
N ILE A 355 0.64 -12.26 3.64
CA ILE A 355 0.51 -11.91 5.06
C ILE A 355 0.07 -10.47 5.31
N ARG A 356 -0.24 -9.72 4.25
CA ARG A 356 -0.71 -8.32 4.36
C ARG A 356 -2.08 -8.18 5.00
#